data_AF-A0A2V6HX11-F1
#
_entry.id   AF-A0A2V6HX11-F1
#
_cell.length_a   1.000
_cell.length_b   1.000
_cell.length_c   1.000
_cell.angle_alpha   90.00
_cell.angle_beta   90.00
_cell.angle_gamma   90.00
#
_symmetry.space_group_name_H-M   'P 1'
#
loop_
_entity.id
_entity.type
_entity.pdbx_description
1 polymer ?
#
loop_
_entity_poly.entity_id
_entity_poly.type
_entity_poly.pdbx_seq_one_letter_code
_entity_poly.pdbx_strand_id
1 'polypeptide(L)' 'MSGGLRHLNHMKIGFLVSSVSREAGGLFQSVRGLAKAVACASASARIFGISDEQSAVDLQDWQPL' A
#
# COMPACT_ATOMS: atom_id res chain seq x y z
N MET A 1 -9.79 35.96 -7.48
CA MET A 1 -8.64 35.15 -7.91
C MET A 1 -8.02 34.56 -6.65
N SER A 2 -8.23 33.27 -6.37
CA SER A 2 -7.56 32.58 -5.26
C SER A 2 -6.99 31.29 -5.83
N GLY A 3 -5.67 31.27 -6.02
CA GLY A 3 -4.95 30.17 -6.65
C GLY A 3 -4.95 28.95 -5.74
N GLY A 4 -5.60 27.88 -6.19
CA GLY A 4 -5.57 26.59 -5.52
C GLY A 4 -4.15 26.02 -5.53
N LEU A 5 -3.57 25.85 -4.35
CA LEU A 5 -2.33 25.11 -4.17
C LEU A 5 -2.64 23.63 -4.39
N ARG A 6 -2.46 23.15 -5.63
CA ARG A 6 -2.53 21.73 -5.93
C ARG A 6 -1.35 21.06 -5.22
N HIS A 7 -1.62 20.31 -4.16
CA HIS A 7 -0.68 19.33 -3.62
C HIS A 7 -0.43 18.27 -4.68
N LEU A 8 0.51 18.53 -5.58
CA LEU A 8 1.01 17.54 -6.51
C LEU A 8 1.97 16.64 -5.72
N ASN A 9 1.46 15.58 -5.11
CA ASN A 9 2.33 14.52 -4.62
C ASN A 9 2.88 13.73 -5.79
N HIS A 10 4.11 14.07 -6.20
CA HIS A 10 4.79 13.46 -7.32
C HIS A 10 5.36 12.06 -7.02
N MET A 11 5.37 11.64 -5.75
CA MET A 11 5.98 10.36 -5.36
C MET A 11 4.98 9.21 -5.51
N LYS A 12 5.30 8.28 -6.42
CA LYS A 12 4.58 7.02 -6.63
C LYS A 12 5.47 5.88 -6.15
N ILE A 13 4.97 5.06 -5.23
CA ILE A 13 5.71 3.95 -4.64
C ILE A 13 4.97 2.64 -4.92
N GLY A 14 5.69 1.65 -5.43
CA GLY A 14 5.20 0.28 -5.56
C GLY A 14 5.88 -0.61 -4.53
N PHE A 15 5.11 -1.32 -3.72
CA PHE A 15 5.63 -2.37 -2.85
C PHE A 15 5.40 -3.73 -3.54
N LEU A 16 6.47 -4.50 -3.67
CA LEU A 16 6.41 -5.87 -4.18
C LEU A 16 6.58 -6.84 -3.01
N VAL A 17 5.61 -7.71 -2.85
CA VAL A 17 5.58 -8.78 -1.85
C VAL A 17 5.38 -10.13 -2.56
N SER A 18 5.84 -11.22 -1.94
CA SER A 18 5.64 -12.57 -2.50
C SER A 18 4.16 -12.93 -2.61
N SER A 19 3.34 -12.50 -1.65
CA SER A 19 1.88 -12.59 -1.67
C SER A 19 1.25 -11.31 -1.11
N VAL A 20 0.02 -10.99 -1.53
CA VAL A 20 -0.78 -9.91 -0.92
C VAL A 20 -1.47 -10.33 0.39
N SER A 21 -1.25 -11.54 0.87
CA SER A 21 -1.80 -12.06 2.13
C SER A 21 -0.72 -12.34 3.17
N ARG A 22 -1.13 -12.77 4.38
CA ARG A 22 -0.25 -13.24 5.45
C ARG A 22 0.71 -14.36 5.03
N GLU A 23 0.41 -15.11 3.96
CA GLU A 23 1.29 -16.14 3.42
C GLU A 23 2.59 -15.58 2.84
N ALA A 24 2.68 -14.26 2.63
CA ALA A 24 3.95 -13.60 2.30
C ALA A 24 5.02 -13.74 3.40
N GLY A 25 4.62 -14.15 4.62
CA GLY A 25 5.53 -14.53 5.70
C GLY A 25 6.01 -13.34 6.52
N GLY A 26 7.19 -13.49 7.13
CA GLY A 26 7.64 -12.66 8.26
C GLY A 26 7.71 -11.15 8.03
N LEU A 27 7.83 -10.69 6.77
CA LEU A 27 7.90 -9.26 6.44
C LEU A 27 6.53 -8.64 6.13
N PHE A 28 5.49 -9.45 5.95
CA PHE A 28 4.16 -9.01 5.51
C PHE A 28 3.63 -7.84 6.35
N GLN A 29 3.66 -7.98 7.68
CA GLN A 29 3.13 -6.97 8.60
C GLN A 29 3.91 -5.65 8.55
N SER A 30 5.24 -5.73 8.46
CA SER A 30 6.10 -4.55 8.37
C SER A 30 5.93 -3.80 7.06
N VAL A 31 5.90 -4.52 5.93
CA VAL A 31 5.66 -3.92 4.61
C VAL A 31 4.27 -3.29 4.54
N ARG A 32 3.25 -3.99 5.07
CA ARG A 32 1.88 -3.47 5.15
C ARG A 32 1.79 -2.19 5.96
N GLY A 33 2.42 -2.16 7.15
CA GLY A 33 2.49 -0.94 7.98
C GLY A 33 3.18 0.21 7.27
N LEU A 34 4.33 -0.05 6.63
CA LEU A 34 5.07 0.95 5.87
C LEU A 34 4.27 1.50 4.70
N ALA A 35 3.62 0.65 3.93
CA ALA A 35 2.85 1.07 2.76
C ALA A 35 1.66 1.96 3.14
N LYS A 36 0.97 1.65 4.25
CA LYS A 36 -0.07 2.52 4.80
C LYS A 36 0.48 3.86 5.25
N ALA A 37 1.62 3.87 5.95
CA ALA A 37 2.26 5.11 6.38
C ALA A 37 2.62 6.00 5.18
N VAL A 38 3.13 5.40 4.10
CA VAL A 38 3.42 6.08 2.84
C VAL A 38 2.15 6.66 2.19
N ALA A 39 1.06 5.89 2.14
CA ALA A 39 -0.22 6.37 1.62
C ALA A 39 -0.77 7.56 2.43
N CYS A 40 -0.64 7.52 3.76
CA CYS A 40 -1.02 8.63 4.65
C CYS A 40 -0.10 9.85 4.50
N ALA A 41 1.18 9.66 4.16
CA ALA A 41 2.15 10.72 3.92
C ALA A 41 1.97 11.41 2.56
N SER A 42 0.76 11.37 2.00
CA SER A 42 0.38 12.04 0.77
C SER A 42 0.99 11.40 -0.50
N ALA A 43 1.85 10.38 -0.42
CA ALA A 43 2.32 9.66 -1.59
C ALA A 43 1.27 8.67 -2.13
N SER A 44 1.32 8.39 -3.44
CA SER A 44 0.51 7.31 -4.01
C SER A 44 1.27 5.99 -3.85
N ALA A 45 0.67 5.04 -3.15
CA ALA A 45 1.25 3.71 -2.96
C ALA A 45 0.39 2.63 -3.62
N ARG A 46 1.03 1.59 -4.15
CA ARG A 46 0.39 0.40 -4.73
C ARG A 46 1.11 -0.85 -4.26
N ILE A 47 0.38 -1.94 -4.12
CA ILE A 47 0.90 -3.24 -3.69
C ILE A 47 0.78 -4.23 -4.82
N PHE A 48 1.85 -4.98 -5.04
CA PHE A 48 1.91 -6.05 -6.02
C PHE A 48 2.36 -7.33 -5.30
N GLY A 49 1.69 -8.42 -5.60
CA GLY A 49 2.02 -9.74 -5.08
C GLY A 49 1.11 -10.79 -5.68
N ILE A 50 1.42 -12.06 -5.42
CA ILE A 50 0.58 -13.18 -5.84
C ILE A 50 -0.71 -13.17 -5.01
N SER A 51 -1.82 -13.57 -5.61
CA SER A 51 -3.05 -13.92 -4.88
C SER A 51 -3.05 -15.41 -4.54
N ASP A 52 -3.46 -15.70 -3.32
CA ASP A 52 -3.60 -17.01 -2.71
C ASP A 52 -4.94 -17.14 -1.96
N GLU A 53 -5.11 -18.23 -1.23
CA GLU A 53 -6.35 -18.56 -0.50
C GLU A 53 -6.71 -17.53 0.57
N GLN A 54 -5.72 -16.83 1.16
CA GLN A 54 -5.94 -15.84 2.23
C GLN A 54 -6.12 -14.41 1.69
N SER A 55 -5.80 -14.20 0.41
CA SER A 55 -5.76 -12.86 -0.20
C SER A 55 -7.11 -12.13 -0.16
N ALA A 56 -8.22 -12.83 -0.38
CA ALA A 56 -9.55 -12.22 -0.34
C ALA A 56 -9.90 -11.62 1.03
N VAL A 57 -9.46 -12.28 2.12
CA VAL A 57 -9.69 -11.83 3.50
C VAL A 57 -8.73 -10.71 3.86
N ASP A 58 -7.45 -10.88 3.52
CA ASP A 58 -6.39 -9.96 3.92
C ASP A 58 -6.34 -8.68 3.04
N LEU A 59 -7.02 -8.66 1.90
CA LEU A 59 -7.10 -7.48 1.00
C LEU A 59 -7.61 -6.22 1.71
N GLN A 60 -8.61 -6.36 2.58
CA GLN A 60 -9.18 -5.21 3.30
C GLN A 60 -8.20 -4.58 4.28
N ASP A 61 -7.27 -5.38 4.81
CA ASP A 61 -6.26 -4.89 5.73
C ASP A 61 -5.20 -4.02 5.04
N TRP A 62 -5.22 -3.85 3.72
CA TRP A 62 -4.31 -2.94 3.03
C TRP A 62 -4.81 -1.49 3.01
N GLN A 63 -6.06 -1.22 3.39
CA GLN A 63 -6.57 0.17 3.43
C GLN A 63 -5.69 1.10 4.27
N PRO A 64 -5.46 2.36 3.84
CA PRO A 64 -6.19 3.09 2.80
C PRO A 64 -5.60 3.00 1.38
N LEU A 65 -4.76 1.99 1.09
CA LEU A 65 -4.17 1.77 -0.23
C LEU A 65 -5.21 1.44 -1.31
#